data_AF-A0A847A1Q2-F1
#
_entry.id   AF-A0A847A1Q2-F1
#
_cell.length_a   1.000
_cell.length_b   1.000
_cell.length_c   1.000
_cell.angle_alpha   90.00
_cell.angle_beta   90.00
_cell.angle_gamma   90.00
#
_symmetry.space_group_name_H-M   'P 1'
#
loop_
_entity.id
_entity.type
_entity.pdbx_description
1 polymer ?
#
loop_
_entity_poly.entity_id
_entity_poly.type
_entity_poly.pdbx_seq_one_letter_code
_entity_poly.pdbx_strand_id
1 'polypeptide(L)'
;MEIEELSLVAVGVLVLVVAVAMLAGRIGIATPLVLVVAGIGIGYIPGVPLIGIDPQIILLGILPPILYAAAVNVPIIDLRRNLAPITALSVVLVIISAFVVGALLHLVVPAIPFAAAVALGAVVAPTDAVAATSIGKRVGMPPRLVTILEGESLVNDATSLVLLRTAIAATAGGFAFWQAAGDFAYAVALAIIIGLAVGAVTVWVRSRINNPIYDTVVSFAVPFIAFVPTEYVGASGVLAVVITGLYSGHHAHRKFSAMARVNERLNWRTAQFLLENGVFLLMGLELHKLVEDIGTSHLQLNHTMLLALGVVAVLVVLRMAFMLPLTWSLARALPRYERRAAGLQRIMVDAHDNPRYEVGTHNGERRLQRLRLAAKRTAADIEHAHQQGLGWSGATILGWSGMRGVVTLAAAQSIPTTVPYRSQLVLIAFIVAVATLLVHGLTLPSLIRKLRPQGPSASDQREELSALYDDLIEIGITAVDAELTKHHEHEHKHLEGNTNQYPVSAAVAERARSGVRSSLAPLTYTQSLLADHNSRGEQPALTAAETDTLNYMRLVQLALEAQRAALLEERAIGQYSSGALHVAAEVLDHYEVRLAPRGGV
;
A
#
# COMPACT_ATOMS: atom_id res chain seq x y z
N MET A 1 1.26 -23.11 -29.23
CA MET A 1 0.62 -21.88 -29.68
C MET A 1 1.61 -21.11 -30.52
N GLU A 2 1.26 -20.84 -31.76
CA GLU A 2 2.01 -19.91 -32.60
C GLU A 2 1.90 -18.48 -32.04
N ILE A 3 2.82 -17.58 -32.39
CA ILE A 3 2.87 -16.21 -31.85
C ILE A 3 1.55 -15.45 -32.09
N GLU A 4 0.89 -15.72 -33.23
CA GLU A 4 -0.39 -15.12 -33.59
C GLU A 4 -1.51 -15.54 -32.64
N GLU A 5 -1.62 -16.83 -32.30
CA GLU A 5 -2.60 -17.33 -31.34
C GLU A 5 -2.37 -16.75 -29.94
N LEU A 6 -1.11 -16.64 -29.51
CA LEU A 6 -0.75 -16.04 -28.23
C LEU A 6 -1.16 -14.55 -28.16
N SER A 7 -0.97 -13.81 -29.26
CA SER A 7 -1.35 -12.40 -29.34
C SER A 7 -2.87 -12.21 -29.28
N LEU A 8 -3.64 -13.06 -29.95
CA LEU A 8 -5.10 -13.02 -29.96
C LEU A 8 -5.69 -13.39 -28.59
N VAL A 9 -5.11 -14.39 -27.93
CA VAL A 9 -5.46 -14.75 -26.54
C VAL A 9 -5.15 -13.59 -25.59
N ALA A 10 -3.98 -12.96 -25.70
CA ALA A 10 -3.61 -11.84 -24.84
C ALA A 10 -4.57 -10.64 -24.98
N VAL A 11 -4.95 -10.28 -26.21
CA VAL A 11 -5.93 -9.22 -26.48
C VAL A 11 -7.31 -9.63 -25.97
N GLY A 12 -7.73 -10.88 -26.21
CA GLY A 12 -8.99 -11.41 -25.70
C GLY A 12 -9.10 -11.35 -24.18
N VAL A 13 -8.03 -11.75 -23.47
CA VAL A 13 -7.90 -11.64 -22.01
C VAL A 13 -8.06 -10.19 -21.56
N LEU A 14 -7.37 -9.24 -22.20
CA LEU A 14 -7.46 -7.82 -21.84
C LEU A 14 -8.88 -7.28 -21.99
N VAL A 15 -9.52 -7.52 -23.15
CA VAL A 15 -10.90 -7.09 -23.42
C VAL A 15 -11.86 -7.72 -22.42
N LEU A 16 -11.70 -9.01 -22.14
CA LEU A 16 -12.53 -9.74 -21.19
C LEU A 16 -12.38 -9.21 -19.76
N VAL A 17 -11.16 -8.92 -19.31
CA VAL A 17 -10.91 -8.31 -17.99
C VAL A 17 -11.67 -7.00 -17.85
N VAL A 18 -11.60 -6.12 -18.86
CA VAL A 18 -12.31 -4.84 -18.84
C VAL A 18 -13.82 -5.05 -18.87
N ALA A 19 -14.34 -5.91 -19.75
CA ALA A 19 -15.77 -6.18 -19.87
C ALA A 19 -16.37 -6.75 -18.57
N VAL A 20 -15.69 -7.74 -17.97
CA VAL A 20 -16.12 -8.34 -16.70
C VAL A 20 -15.99 -7.35 -15.55
N ALA A 21 -14.96 -6.50 -15.52
CA ALA A 21 -14.83 -5.46 -14.51
C ALA A 21 -15.96 -4.42 -14.59
N MET A 22 -16.36 -4.02 -15.78
CA MET A 22 -17.51 -3.13 -15.99
C MET A 22 -18.81 -3.78 -15.49
N LEU A 23 -19.00 -5.07 -15.77
CA LEU A 23 -20.14 -5.83 -15.28
C LEU A 23 -20.13 -5.96 -13.75
N ALA A 24 -18.98 -6.31 -13.17
CA ALA A 24 -18.78 -6.43 -11.73
C ALA A 24 -19.14 -5.11 -11.00
N GLY A 25 -18.72 -3.98 -11.57
CA GLY A 25 -19.07 -2.65 -11.09
C GLY A 25 -20.58 -2.38 -11.05
N ARG A 26 -21.34 -2.88 -12.04
CA ARG A 26 -22.81 -2.74 -12.07
C ARG A 26 -23.53 -3.63 -11.06
N ILE A 27 -23.07 -4.88 -10.89
CA ILE A 27 -23.71 -5.83 -9.96
C ILE A 27 -23.27 -5.64 -8.50
N GLY A 28 -22.26 -4.80 -8.25
CA GLY A 28 -21.77 -4.50 -6.90
C GLY A 28 -20.95 -5.62 -6.26
N ILE A 29 -20.36 -6.51 -7.07
CA ILE A 29 -19.50 -7.61 -6.63
C ILE A 29 -18.03 -7.27 -6.94
N ALA A 30 -17.08 -7.79 -6.16
CA ALA A 30 -15.66 -7.56 -6.42
C ALA A 30 -15.23 -8.21 -7.74
N THR A 31 -14.52 -7.44 -8.57
CA THR A 31 -14.03 -7.86 -9.89
C THR A 31 -13.27 -9.19 -9.87
N PRO A 32 -12.35 -9.47 -8.92
CA PRO A 32 -11.67 -10.76 -8.82
C PRO A 32 -12.61 -11.97 -8.78
N LEU A 33 -13.73 -11.87 -8.05
CA LEU A 33 -14.69 -12.96 -7.89
C LEU A 33 -15.36 -13.31 -9.21
N VAL A 34 -15.80 -12.28 -9.94
CA VAL A 34 -16.50 -12.45 -11.21
C VAL A 34 -15.53 -12.97 -12.27
N LEU A 35 -14.27 -12.55 -12.25
CA LEU A 35 -13.24 -13.02 -13.18
C LEU A 35 -12.86 -14.48 -12.95
N VAL A 36 -12.73 -14.93 -11.70
CA VAL A 36 -12.48 -16.35 -11.41
C VAL A 36 -13.65 -17.20 -11.92
N VAL A 37 -14.90 -16.80 -11.63
CA VAL A 37 -16.09 -17.54 -12.10
C VAL A 37 -16.19 -17.53 -13.63
N ALA A 38 -15.93 -16.38 -14.26
CA ALA A 38 -15.92 -16.26 -15.72
C ALA A 38 -14.81 -17.12 -16.35
N GLY A 39 -13.61 -17.10 -15.78
CA GLY A 39 -12.49 -17.94 -16.21
C GLY A 39 -12.80 -19.43 -16.10
N ILE A 40 -13.41 -19.86 -14.99
CA ILE A 40 -13.89 -21.24 -14.82
C ILE A 40 -14.90 -21.56 -15.93
N GLY A 41 -15.91 -20.71 -16.12
CA GLY A 41 -16.95 -20.93 -17.14
C GLY A 41 -16.36 -21.05 -18.56
N ILE A 42 -15.43 -20.17 -18.92
CA ILE A 42 -14.76 -20.16 -20.23
C ILE A 42 -13.86 -21.39 -20.40
N GLY A 43 -13.18 -21.83 -19.34
CA GLY A 43 -12.32 -23.00 -19.38
C GLY A 43 -13.03 -24.29 -19.78
N TYR A 44 -14.34 -24.40 -19.52
CA TYR A 44 -15.16 -25.55 -19.92
C TYR A 44 -15.85 -25.40 -21.29
N ILE A 45 -15.65 -24.28 -22.01
CA ILE A 45 -16.24 -24.10 -23.34
C ILE A 45 -15.48 -24.97 -24.36
N PRO A 46 -16.18 -25.84 -25.13
CA PRO A 46 -15.55 -26.65 -26.16
C PRO A 46 -14.83 -25.77 -27.21
N GLY A 47 -13.56 -26.05 -27.46
CA GLY A 47 -12.74 -25.32 -28.44
C GLY A 47 -11.83 -24.23 -27.85
N VAL A 48 -11.95 -23.93 -26.55
CA VAL A 48 -10.94 -23.12 -25.85
C VAL A 48 -9.73 -24.00 -25.51
N PRO A 49 -8.49 -23.61 -25.86
CA PRO A 49 -7.32 -24.40 -25.53
C PRO A 49 -7.08 -24.44 -24.02
N LEU A 50 -6.60 -25.59 -23.51
CA LEU A 50 -6.17 -25.76 -22.13
C LEU A 50 -4.93 -24.89 -21.85
N ILE A 51 -5.15 -23.73 -21.22
CA ILE A 51 -4.07 -22.79 -20.90
C ILE A 51 -3.32 -23.31 -19.67
N GLY A 52 -2.05 -23.68 -19.84
CA GLY A 52 -1.11 -23.91 -18.75
C GLY A 52 -0.07 -22.80 -18.72
N ILE A 53 0.00 -22.05 -17.63
CA ILE A 53 0.97 -20.95 -17.49
C ILE A 53 2.17 -21.45 -16.73
N ASP A 54 3.36 -21.17 -17.25
CA ASP A 54 4.59 -21.43 -16.52
C ASP A 54 4.58 -20.63 -15.20
N PRO A 55 4.69 -21.28 -14.04
CA PRO A 55 4.71 -20.61 -12.75
C PRO A 55 5.76 -19.51 -12.64
N GLN A 56 6.88 -19.66 -13.35
CA GLN A 56 7.95 -18.68 -13.39
C GLN A 56 7.49 -17.36 -14.02
N ILE A 57 6.58 -17.39 -14.99
CA ILE A 57 6.01 -16.16 -15.57
C ILE A 57 5.23 -15.38 -14.51
N ILE A 58 4.48 -16.07 -13.65
CA ILE A 58 3.71 -15.41 -12.59
C ILE A 58 4.66 -14.89 -11.50
N LEU A 59 5.59 -15.73 -11.02
CA LEU A 59 6.50 -15.40 -9.92
C LEU A 59 7.54 -14.33 -10.31
N LEU A 60 8.07 -14.36 -11.53
CA LEU A 60 9.10 -13.43 -12.01
C LEU A 60 8.50 -12.23 -12.74
N GLY A 61 7.45 -12.43 -13.52
CA GLY A 61 6.87 -11.41 -14.40
C GLY A 61 5.77 -10.57 -13.73
N ILE A 62 4.87 -11.20 -13.00
CA ILE A 62 3.63 -10.55 -12.52
C ILE A 62 3.72 -10.15 -11.05
N LEU A 63 4.28 -11.01 -10.21
CA LEU A 63 4.33 -10.81 -8.77
C LEU A 63 5.14 -9.56 -8.35
N PRO A 64 6.36 -9.30 -8.88
CA PRO A 64 7.14 -8.14 -8.43
C PRO A 64 6.43 -6.80 -8.69
N PRO A 65 5.87 -6.53 -9.90
CA PRO A 65 5.10 -5.32 -10.13
C PRO A 65 3.89 -5.15 -9.21
N ILE A 66 3.11 -6.21 -8.94
CA ILE A 66 1.95 -6.15 -8.03
C ILE A 66 2.39 -5.77 -6.61
N LEU A 67 3.42 -6.43 -6.09
CA LEU A 67 3.93 -6.17 -4.74
C LEU A 67 4.50 -4.76 -4.61
N TYR A 68 5.22 -4.28 -5.63
CA TYR A 68 5.73 -2.91 -5.64
C TYR A 68 4.60 -1.88 -5.64
N ALA A 69 3.59 -2.07 -6.51
CA ALA A 69 2.43 -1.20 -6.60
C ALA A 69 1.66 -1.13 -5.27
N ALA A 70 1.49 -2.28 -4.61
CA ALA A 70 0.89 -2.34 -3.28
C ALA A 70 1.76 -1.62 -2.23
N ALA A 71 3.07 -1.90 -2.19
CA ALA A 71 3.98 -1.37 -1.18
C ALA A 71 4.19 0.15 -1.26
N VAL A 72 4.29 0.74 -2.46
CA VAL A 72 4.50 2.19 -2.65
C VAL A 72 3.38 3.04 -2.04
N ASN A 73 2.17 2.51 -1.96
CA ASN A 73 1.01 3.24 -1.47
C ASN A 73 0.77 3.08 0.04
N VAL A 74 1.53 2.23 0.73
CA VAL A 74 1.34 1.98 2.17
C VAL A 74 1.92 3.11 3.02
N PRO A 75 1.11 3.73 3.91
CA PRO A 75 1.62 4.72 4.85
C PRO A 75 2.54 4.07 5.91
N ILE A 76 3.86 4.36 5.84
CA ILE A 76 4.86 3.77 6.77
C ILE A 76 4.54 4.03 8.25
N ILE A 77 3.96 5.17 8.59
CA ILE A 77 3.65 5.52 9.99
C ILE A 77 2.57 4.59 10.53
N ASP A 78 1.51 4.33 9.76
CA ASP A 78 0.43 3.43 10.17
C ASP A 78 0.90 1.98 10.17
N LEU A 79 1.77 1.61 9.22
CA LEU A 79 2.45 0.32 9.24
C LEU A 79 3.24 0.15 10.54
N ARG A 80 4.07 1.15 10.90
CA ARG A 80 4.87 1.16 12.14
C ARG A 80 3.99 1.03 13.39
N ARG A 81 2.88 1.76 13.45
CA ARG A 81 1.89 1.70 14.54
C ARG A 81 1.25 0.32 14.68
N ASN A 82 1.16 -0.43 13.58
CA ASN A 82 0.55 -1.75 13.52
C ASN A 82 1.53 -2.89 13.23
N LEU A 83 2.85 -2.70 13.48
CA LEU A 83 3.84 -3.74 13.22
C LEU A 83 3.57 -5.02 14.00
N ALA A 84 3.16 -4.93 15.26
CA ALA A 84 2.90 -6.11 16.10
C ALA A 84 1.78 -7.02 15.53
N PRO A 85 0.57 -6.52 15.22
CA PRO A 85 -0.45 -7.37 14.60
C PRO A 85 -0.07 -7.82 13.19
N ILE A 86 0.60 -6.97 12.40
CA ILE A 86 1.04 -7.34 11.05
C ILE A 86 2.04 -8.48 11.12
N THR A 87 3.10 -8.41 11.94
CA THR A 87 4.09 -9.50 12.04
C THR A 87 3.50 -10.78 12.62
N ALA A 88 2.58 -10.66 13.60
CA ALA A 88 1.88 -11.82 14.15
C ALA A 88 1.05 -12.55 13.10
N LEU A 89 0.28 -11.83 12.28
CA LEU A 89 -0.53 -12.41 11.21
C LEU A 89 0.33 -12.86 10.02
N SER A 90 1.39 -12.11 9.70
CA SER A 90 2.13 -12.34 8.46
C SER A 90 3.21 -13.40 8.53
N VAL A 91 3.76 -13.59 9.72
CA VAL A 91 4.92 -14.47 9.95
C VAL A 91 4.50 -15.62 10.86
N VAL A 92 4.04 -15.29 12.06
CA VAL A 92 3.75 -16.31 13.09
C VAL A 92 2.58 -17.18 12.66
N LEU A 93 1.45 -16.58 12.29
CA LEU A 93 0.28 -17.34 11.83
C LEU A 93 0.56 -18.12 10.54
N VAL A 94 1.33 -17.58 9.60
CA VAL A 94 1.72 -18.30 8.37
C VAL A 94 2.53 -19.56 8.70
N ILE A 95 3.55 -19.43 9.55
CA ILE A 95 4.36 -20.57 9.99
C ILE A 95 3.48 -21.62 10.68
N ILE A 96 2.66 -21.20 11.66
CA ILE A 96 1.76 -22.13 12.36
C ILE A 96 0.81 -22.82 11.37
N SER A 97 0.22 -22.06 10.45
CA SER A 97 -0.70 -22.59 9.43
C SER A 97 -0.02 -23.62 8.53
N ALA A 98 1.21 -23.35 8.09
CA ALA A 98 1.96 -24.25 7.24
C ALA A 98 2.27 -25.59 7.93
N PHE A 99 2.69 -25.55 9.19
CA PHE A 99 2.97 -26.76 9.96
C PHE A 99 1.69 -27.52 10.33
N VAL A 100 0.61 -26.84 10.70
CA VAL A 100 -0.67 -27.49 11.02
C VAL A 100 -1.27 -28.16 9.78
N VAL A 101 -1.29 -27.47 8.64
CA VAL A 101 -1.76 -28.04 7.37
C VAL A 101 -0.83 -29.18 6.91
N GLY A 102 0.48 -29.01 7.03
CA GLY A 102 1.45 -30.05 6.69
C GLY A 102 1.30 -31.30 7.54
N ALA A 103 1.09 -31.14 8.85
CA ALA A 103 0.80 -32.25 9.76
C ALA A 103 -0.51 -32.95 9.40
N LEU A 104 -1.58 -32.19 9.14
CA LEU A 104 -2.86 -32.75 8.72
C LEU A 104 -2.71 -33.60 7.44
N LEU A 105 -2.06 -33.05 6.41
CA LEU A 105 -1.88 -33.74 5.14
C LEU A 105 -1.02 -34.99 5.27
N HIS A 106 0.07 -34.93 6.04
CA HIS A 106 0.94 -36.09 6.27
C HIS A 106 0.24 -37.19 7.07
N LEU A 107 -0.63 -36.82 8.04
CA LEU A 107 -1.42 -37.78 8.81
C LEU A 107 -2.50 -38.46 7.96
N VAL A 108 -3.17 -37.71 7.08
CA VAL A 108 -4.24 -38.25 6.22
C VAL A 108 -3.67 -39.04 5.05
N VAL A 109 -2.54 -38.60 4.48
CA VAL A 109 -1.85 -39.25 3.37
C VAL A 109 -0.37 -39.44 3.72
N PRO A 110 -0.03 -40.52 4.45
CA PRO A 110 1.35 -40.79 4.92
C PRO A 110 2.39 -40.92 3.79
N ALA A 111 1.94 -41.20 2.56
CA ALA A 111 2.78 -41.28 1.37
C ALA A 111 3.36 -39.92 0.94
N ILE A 112 2.79 -38.80 1.38
CA ILE A 112 3.35 -37.46 1.14
C ILE A 112 4.39 -37.18 2.23
N PRO A 113 5.67 -36.93 1.88
CA PRO A 113 6.69 -36.58 2.87
C PRO A 113 6.28 -35.35 3.68
N PHE A 114 6.54 -35.35 4.99
CA PHE A 114 6.15 -34.24 5.88
C PHE A 114 6.66 -32.87 5.37
N ALA A 115 7.89 -32.82 4.86
CA ALA A 115 8.45 -31.61 4.28
C ALA A 115 7.68 -31.12 3.04
N ALA A 116 7.22 -32.03 2.16
CA ALA A 116 6.37 -31.66 1.02
C ALA A 116 4.95 -31.24 1.46
N ALA A 117 4.43 -31.83 2.53
CA ALA A 117 3.16 -31.44 3.12
C ALA A 117 3.24 -30.03 3.76
N VAL A 118 4.34 -29.71 4.46
CA VAL A 118 4.61 -28.37 4.99
C VAL A 118 4.83 -27.37 3.85
N ALA A 119 5.46 -27.76 2.74
CA ALA A 119 5.54 -26.95 1.53
C ALA A 119 4.15 -26.57 1.00
N LEU A 120 3.21 -27.53 0.88
CA LEU A 120 1.84 -27.21 0.51
C LEU A 120 1.15 -26.31 1.56
N GLY A 121 1.39 -26.57 2.85
CA GLY A 121 0.92 -25.72 3.93
C GLY A 121 1.39 -24.27 3.79
N ALA A 122 2.67 -24.07 3.45
CA ALA A 122 3.27 -22.75 3.21
C ALA A 122 2.62 -22.06 2.00
N VAL A 123 2.26 -22.82 0.97
CA VAL A 123 1.57 -22.31 -0.23
C VAL A 123 0.17 -21.79 0.08
N VAL A 124 -0.60 -22.50 0.91
CA VAL A 124 -2.00 -22.12 1.25
C VAL A 124 -2.13 -21.27 2.50
N ALA A 125 -1.05 -21.02 3.24
CA ALA A 125 -1.10 -20.20 4.45
C ALA A 125 -1.32 -18.68 4.18
N PRO A 126 -0.63 -18.05 3.19
CA PRO A 126 -0.81 -16.64 2.84
C PRO A 126 -2.24 -16.27 2.55
N THR A 127 -2.59 -15.05 2.92
CA THR A 127 -3.83 -14.43 2.48
C THR A 127 -3.55 -13.17 1.67
N ASP A 128 -4.33 -13.01 0.61
CA ASP A 128 -4.34 -11.89 -0.32
C ASP A 128 -5.33 -10.83 0.18
N ALA A 129 -4.79 -9.65 0.50
CA ALA A 129 -5.58 -8.54 0.99
C ALA A 129 -6.20 -7.69 -0.12
N VAL A 130 -5.83 -7.85 -1.39
CA VAL A 130 -6.32 -6.99 -2.48
C VAL A 130 -7.83 -7.13 -2.63
N ALA A 131 -8.33 -8.37 -2.68
CA ALA A 131 -9.77 -8.62 -2.73
C ALA A 131 -10.45 -8.10 -1.44
N ALA A 132 -9.81 -8.25 -0.28
CA ALA A 132 -10.41 -7.89 1.02
C ALA A 132 -10.53 -6.38 1.18
N THR A 133 -9.49 -5.66 0.78
CA THR A 133 -9.39 -4.20 0.90
C THR A 133 -10.24 -3.50 -0.14
N SER A 134 -10.35 -4.03 -1.36
CA SER A 134 -11.26 -3.49 -2.38
C SER A 134 -12.74 -3.64 -1.99
N ILE A 135 -13.12 -4.77 -1.37
CA ILE A 135 -14.44 -4.97 -0.77
C ILE A 135 -14.62 -4.07 0.45
N GLY A 136 -13.64 -4.06 1.35
CA GLY A 136 -13.67 -3.33 2.62
C GLY A 136 -13.83 -1.83 2.44
N LYS A 137 -13.03 -1.22 1.56
CA LYS A 137 -13.08 0.22 1.24
C LYS A 137 -14.46 0.64 0.71
N ARG A 138 -15.14 -0.22 -0.06
CA ARG A 138 -16.50 0.06 -0.58
C ARG A 138 -17.58 0.04 0.49
N VAL A 139 -17.42 -0.80 1.53
CA VAL A 139 -18.45 -1.03 2.56
C VAL A 139 -18.14 -0.23 3.85
N GLY A 140 -17.10 0.60 3.85
CA GLY A 140 -16.74 1.48 4.97
C GLY A 140 -15.89 0.81 6.04
N MET A 141 -15.01 -0.11 5.67
CA MET A 141 -14.04 -0.69 6.60
C MET A 141 -13.10 0.40 7.15
N PRO A 142 -12.86 0.45 8.49
CA PRO A 142 -11.96 1.43 9.10
C PRO A 142 -10.55 1.40 8.47
N PRO A 143 -9.89 2.57 8.30
CA PRO A 143 -8.57 2.66 7.68
C PRO A 143 -7.53 1.75 8.32
N ARG A 144 -7.55 1.61 9.66
CA ARG A 144 -6.64 0.72 10.38
C ARG A 144 -6.74 -0.74 9.98
N LEU A 145 -7.96 -1.27 9.81
CA LEU A 145 -8.16 -2.66 9.38
C LEU A 145 -7.64 -2.86 7.96
N VAL A 146 -7.86 -1.88 7.10
CA VAL A 146 -7.29 -1.86 5.73
C VAL A 146 -5.77 -1.88 5.79
N THR A 147 -5.13 -1.03 6.61
CA THR A 147 -3.67 -1.02 6.75
C THR A 147 -3.12 -2.33 7.29
N ILE A 148 -3.78 -2.94 8.28
CA ILE A 148 -3.36 -4.24 8.80
C ILE A 148 -3.46 -5.30 7.71
N LEU A 149 -4.53 -5.31 6.92
CA LEU A 149 -4.69 -6.26 5.81
C LEU A 149 -3.67 -6.06 4.70
N GLU A 150 -3.49 -4.83 4.23
CA GLU A 150 -2.49 -4.49 3.21
C GLU A 150 -1.09 -4.89 3.70
N GLY A 151 -0.73 -4.52 4.93
CA GLY A 151 0.54 -4.88 5.55
C GLY A 151 0.72 -6.40 5.74
N GLU A 152 -0.37 -7.12 6.04
CA GLU A 152 -0.35 -8.56 6.17
C GLU A 152 0.00 -9.25 4.85
N SER A 153 -0.74 -8.91 3.79
CA SER A 153 -0.54 -9.47 2.46
C SER A 153 0.85 -9.17 1.89
N LEU A 154 1.42 -7.99 2.18
CA LEU A 154 2.76 -7.63 1.74
C LEU A 154 3.87 -8.54 2.31
N VAL A 155 3.73 -8.97 3.57
CA VAL A 155 4.78 -9.76 4.26
C VAL A 155 4.49 -11.26 4.20
N ASN A 156 3.22 -11.66 4.09
CA ASN A 156 2.79 -13.05 3.95
C ASN A 156 3.48 -13.78 2.79
N ASP A 157 3.51 -13.15 1.61
CA ASP A 157 4.06 -13.76 0.39
C ASP A 157 5.56 -14.00 0.48
N ALA A 158 6.29 -13.09 1.17
CA ALA A 158 7.70 -13.30 1.47
C ALA A 158 7.89 -14.51 2.38
N THR A 159 7.11 -14.58 3.46
CA THR A 159 7.23 -15.63 4.47
C THR A 159 6.93 -17.00 3.88
N SER A 160 5.88 -17.12 3.08
CA SER A 160 5.47 -18.39 2.47
C SER A 160 6.45 -18.91 1.43
N LEU A 161 6.96 -18.05 0.55
CA LEU A 161 7.90 -18.49 -0.48
C LEU A 161 9.24 -18.93 0.14
N VAL A 162 9.70 -18.25 1.19
CA VAL A 162 10.88 -18.71 1.93
C VAL A 162 10.59 -20.05 2.61
N LEU A 163 9.48 -20.18 3.33
CA LEU A 163 9.11 -21.42 4.00
C LEU A 163 8.91 -22.59 3.03
N LEU A 164 8.31 -22.34 1.86
CA LEU A 164 8.14 -23.29 0.77
C LEU A 164 9.49 -23.82 0.27
N ARG A 165 10.44 -22.93 -0.02
CA ARG A 165 11.79 -23.33 -0.48
C ARG A 165 12.54 -24.12 0.57
N THR A 166 12.52 -23.67 1.82
CA THR A 166 13.14 -24.39 2.94
C THR A 166 12.51 -25.77 3.12
N ALA A 167 11.19 -25.89 2.99
CA ALA A 167 10.48 -27.16 3.07
C ALA A 167 10.82 -28.08 1.88
N ILE A 168 10.89 -27.55 0.65
CA ILE A 168 11.33 -28.32 -0.53
C ILE A 168 12.79 -28.78 -0.36
N ALA A 169 13.70 -27.90 0.07
CA ALA A 169 15.10 -28.26 0.30
C ALA A 169 15.24 -29.38 1.35
N ALA A 170 14.42 -29.35 2.41
CA ALA A 170 14.40 -30.39 3.43
C ALA A 170 13.94 -31.76 2.91
N THR A 171 13.22 -31.84 1.78
CA THR A 171 12.88 -33.13 1.14
C THR A 171 14.11 -33.86 0.60
N ALA A 172 15.20 -33.13 0.28
CA ALA A 172 16.41 -33.69 -0.32
C ALA A 172 17.49 -34.07 0.71
N GLY A 173 17.48 -33.50 1.92
CA GLY A 173 18.58 -33.62 2.88
C GLY A 173 18.20 -33.87 4.34
N GLY A 174 16.92 -34.12 4.64
CA GLY A 174 16.42 -34.20 6.02
C GLY A 174 16.16 -32.82 6.63
N PHE A 175 15.26 -32.75 7.62
CA PHE A 175 14.82 -31.48 8.21
C PHE A 175 15.67 -31.10 9.43
N ALA A 176 16.54 -30.10 9.30
CA ALA A 176 17.25 -29.48 10.42
C ALA A 176 16.63 -28.12 10.76
N PHE A 177 15.83 -28.07 11.84
CA PHE A 177 15.07 -26.87 12.23
C PHE A 177 15.96 -25.62 12.41
N TRP A 178 17.11 -25.75 13.07
CA TRP A 178 18.01 -24.62 13.32
C TRP A 178 18.65 -24.05 12.05
N GLN A 179 18.96 -24.92 11.08
CA GLN A 179 19.46 -24.49 9.78
C GLN A 179 18.36 -23.79 8.99
N ALA A 180 17.16 -24.36 8.95
CA ALA A 180 15.98 -23.75 8.33
C ALA A 180 15.67 -22.35 8.92
N ALA A 181 15.74 -22.19 10.24
CA ALA A 181 15.55 -20.91 10.90
C ALA A 181 16.68 -19.91 10.58
N GLY A 182 17.93 -20.38 10.48
CA GLY A 182 19.08 -19.59 10.06
C GLY A 182 18.96 -19.11 8.62
N ASP A 183 18.60 -20.00 7.69
CA ASP A 183 18.39 -19.69 6.27
C ASP A 183 17.24 -18.70 6.08
N PHE A 184 16.15 -18.86 6.85
CA PHE A 184 15.04 -17.91 6.87
C PHE A 184 15.51 -16.53 7.35
N ALA A 185 16.22 -16.46 8.48
CA ALA A 185 16.72 -15.20 9.03
C ALA A 185 17.70 -14.52 8.08
N TYR A 186 18.58 -15.28 7.44
CA TYR A 186 19.51 -14.81 6.41
C TYR A 186 18.75 -14.24 5.20
N ALA A 187 17.79 -14.99 4.65
CA ALA A 187 17.02 -14.57 3.48
C ALA A 187 16.23 -13.29 3.74
N VAL A 188 15.66 -13.13 4.94
CA VAL A 188 14.93 -11.92 5.37
C VAL A 188 15.89 -10.74 5.57
N ALA A 189 16.98 -10.92 6.31
CA ALA A 189 17.92 -9.85 6.61
C ALA A 189 18.58 -9.32 5.32
N LEU A 190 19.03 -10.21 4.44
CA LEU A 190 19.66 -9.83 3.18
C LEU A 190 18.67 -9.16 2.22
N ALA A 191 17.43 -9.64 2.14
CA ALA A 191 16.38 -8.98 1.35
C ALA A 191 16.07 -7.56 1.84
N ILE A 192 16.07 -7.31 3.16
CA ILE A 192 15.90 -5.96 3.72
C ILE A 192 17.08 -5.06 3.31
N ILE A 193 18.32 -5.54 3.41
CA ILE A 193 19.52 -4.79 3.05
C ILE A 193 19.49 -4.43 1.56
N ILE A 194 19.26 -5.42 0.69
CA ILE A 194 19.21 -5.20 -0.76
C ILE A 194 18.03 -4.29 -1.13
N GLY A 195 16.85 -4.54 -0.56
CA GLY A 195 15.66 -3.72 -0.80
C GLY A 195 15.84 -2.25 -0.42
N LEU A 196 16.52 -1.97 0.70
CA LEU A 196 16.87 -0.61 1.12
C LEU A 196 17.92 0.01 0.20
N ALA A 197 18.94 -0.75 -0.22
CA ALA A 197 19.97 -0.28 -1.13
C ALA A 197 19.38 0.09 -2.50
N VAL A 198 18.59 -0.82 -3.09
CA VAL A 198 17.88 -0.59 -4.36
C VAL A 198 16.89 0.56 -4.22
N GLY A 199 16.16 0.65 -3.10
CA GLY A 199 15.26 1.78 -2.81
C GLY A 199 16.00 3.12 -2.77
N ALA A 200 17.13 3.20 -2.08
CA ALA A 200 17.94 4.42 -1.99
C ALA A 200 18.49 4.84 -3.37
N VAL A 201 19.05 3.90 -4.12
CA VAL A 201 19.60 4.14 -5.46
C VAL A 201 18.50 4.60 -6.42
N THR A 202 17.36 3.89 -6.45
CA THR A 202 16.26 4.21 -7.38
C THR A 202 15.63 5.56 -7.07
N VAL A 203 15.39 5.89 -5.79
CA VAL A 203 14.92 7.23 -5.40
C VAL A 203 15.92 8.30 -5.80
N TRP A 204 17.23 8.07 -5.62
CA TRP A 204 18.26 9.01 -6.03
C TRP A 204 18.27 9.22 -7.55
N VAL A 205 18.27 8.13 -8.34
CA VAL A 205 18.21 8.20 -9.82
C VAL A 205 16.95 8.94 -10.27
N ARG A 206 15.78 8.52 -9.79
CA ARG A 206 14.48 9.09 -10.19
C ARG A 206 14.34 10.56 -9.79
N SER A 207 14.91 10.98 -8.66
CA SER A 207 14.94 12.40 -8.25
C SER A 207 15.76 13.31 -9.18
N ARG A 208 16.58 12.75 -10.07
CA ARG A 208 17.35 13.49 -11.08
C ARG A 208 16.66 13.52 -12.45
N ILE A 209 15.57 12.78 -12.63
CA ILE A 209 14.85 12.69 -13.91
C ILE A 209 13.74 13.74 -13.91
N ASN A 210 13.84 14.71 -14.81
CA ASN A 210 12.82 15.76 -14.96
C ASN A 210 11.67 15.35 -15.89
N ASN A 211 11.90 14.40 -16.81
CA ASN A 211 10.89 13.93 -17.76
C ASN A 211 10.01 12.84 -17.12
N PRO A 212 8.68 13.05 -17.00
CA PRO A 212 7.78 12.08 -16.36
C PRO A 212 7.70 10.71 -17.07
N ILE A 213 7.94 10.66 -18.38
CA ILE A 213 7.91 9.41 -19.16
C ILE A 213 9.12 8.55 -18.77
N TYR A 214 10.32 9.14 -18.75
CA TYR A 214 11.52 8.42 -18.34
C TYR A 214 11.44 7.96 -16.88
N ASP A 215 10.88 8.79 -16.00
CA ASP A 215 10.66 8.40 -14.60
C ASP A 215 9.71 7.20 -14.49
N THR A 216 8.63 7.19 -15.28
CA THR A 216 7.69 6.06 -15.34
C THR A 216 8.37 4.78 -15.84
N VAL A 217 9.18 4.87 -16.90
CA VAL A 217 9.91 3.70 -17.43
C VAL A 217 10.87 3.13 -16.40
N VAL A 218 11.62 3.98 -15.70
CA VAL A 218 12.48 3.54 -14.60
C VAL A 218 11.64 2.93 -13.48
N SER A 219 10.52 3.54 -13.11
CA SER A 219 9.61 3.02 -12.07
C SER A 219 9.16 1.59 -12.40
N PHE A 220 8.75 1.28 -13.64
CA PHE A 220 8.39 -0.08 -14.05
C PHE A 220 9.54 -1.09 -13.99
N ALA A 221 10.79 -0.65 -14.10
CA ALA A 221 11.97 -1.51 -13.97
C ALA A 221 12.33 -1.79 -12.50
N VAL A 222 12.00 -0.89 -11.57
CA VAL A 222 12.38 -0.99 -10.14
C VAL A 222 12.01 -2.34 -9.49
N PRO A 223 10.79 -2.88 -9.65
CA PRO A 223 10.44 -4.16 -9.04
C PRO A 223 11.36 -5.30 -9.50
N PHE A 224 11.71 -5.34 -10.78
CA PHE A 224 12.59 -6.39 -11.32
C PHE A 224 14.03 -6.22 -10.87
N ILE A 225 14.53 -4.97 -10.79
CA ILE A 225 15.85 -4.66 -10.28
C ILE A 225 15.99 -5.05 -8.81
N ALA A 226 14.93 -4.94 -8.00
CA ALA A 226 14.92 -5.39 -6.62
C ALA A 226 14.79 -6.92 -6.53
N PHE A 227 13.91 -7.53 -7.33
CA PHE A 227 13.57 -8.94 -7.23
C PHE A 227 14.69 -9.86 -7.73
N VAL A 228 15.14 -9.66 -8.98
CA VAL A 228 15.97 -10.62 -9.71
C VAL A 228 17.34 -10.84 -9.04
N PRO A 229 18.12 -9.79 -8.70
CA PRO A 229 19.42 -9.99 -8.06
C PRO A 229 19.30 -10.59 -6.65
N THR A 230 18.23 -10.25 -5.93
CA THR A 230 17.96 -10.78 -4.58
C THR A 230 17.70 -12.29 -4.63
N GLU A 231 16.95 -12.74 -5.64
CA GLU A 231 16.72 -14.17 -5.88
C GLU A 231 18.00 -14.92 -6.23
N TYR A 232 18.87 -14.33 -7.06
CA TYR A 232 20.14 -14.96 -7.43
C TYR A 232 21.07 -15.23 -6.25
N VAL A 233 21.01 -14.41 -5.19
CA VAL A 233 21.81 -14.61 -3.96
C VAL A 233 21.09 -15.46 -2.90
N GLY A 234 19.95 -16.08 -3.25
CA GLY A 234 19.18 -16.94 -2.35
C GLY A 234 18.39 -16.19 -1.27
N ALA A 235 18.22 -14.88 -1.40
CA ALA A 235 17.37 -14.08 -0.51
C ALA A 235 15.94 -13.95 -1.03
N SER A 236 15.02 -13.41 -0.22
CA SER A 236 13.61 -13.24 -0.61
C SER A 236 13.45 -12.05 -1.57
N GLY A 237 13.33 -12.31 -2.89
CA GLY A 237 13.07 -11.27 -3.88
C GLY A 237 11.78 -10.51 -3.62
N VAL A 238 10.73 -11.21 -3.20
CA VAL A 238 9.44 -10.62 -2.79
C VAL A 238 9.62 -9.58 -1.67
N LEU A 239 10.34 -9.93 -0.60
CA LEU A 239 10.58 -8.98 0.49
C LEU A 239 11.42 -7.78 0.05
N ALA A 240 12.45 -8.00 -0.78
CA ALA A 240 13.27 -6.89 -1.29
C ALA A 240 12.42 -5.88 -2.07
N VAL A 241 11.51 -6.35 -2.94
CA VAL A 241 10.57 -5.49 -3.68
C VAL A 241 9.67 -4.69 -2.76
N VAL A 242 9.11 -5.34 -1.73
CA VAL A 242 8.24 -4.67 -0.75
C VAL A 242 9.01 -3.58 0.01
N ILE A 243 10.23 -3.87 0.45
CA ILE A 243 11.08 -2.89 1.14
C ILE A 243 11.48 -1.73 0.20
N THR A 244 11.82 -2.03 -1.05
CA THR A 244 12.09 -1.01 -2.08
C THR A 244 10.86 -0.13 -2.33
N GLY A 245 9.67 -0.72 -2.43
CA GLY A 245 8.40 -0.01 -2.61
C GLY A 245 8.06 0.89 -1.43
N LEU A 246 8.14 0.37 -0.20
CA LEU A 246 7.94 1.15 1.02
C LEU A 246 8.92 2.33 1.11
N TYR A 247 10.21 2.09 0.85
CA TYR A 247 11.22 3.14 0.85
C TYR A 247 10.93 4.23 -0.20
N SER A 248 10.57 3.82 -1.42
CA SER A 248 10.22 4.72 -2.52
C SER A 248 8.99 5.58 -2.19
N GLY A 249 7.89 4.96 -1.76
CA GLY A 249 6.65 5.66 -1.42
C GLY A 249 6.81 6.69 -0.30
N HIS A 250 7.63 6.38 0.70
CA HIS A 250 7.93 7.30 1.79
C HIS A 250 8.69 8.55 1.32
N HIS A 251 9.67 8.38 0.43
CA HIS A 251 10.51 9.48 -0.06
C HIS A 251 9.90 10.23 -1.24
N ALA A 252 8.89 9.67 -1.93
CA ALA A 252 8.24 10.27 -3.09
C ALA A 252 7.78 11.72 -2.86
N HIS A 253 7.29 12.03 -1.65
CA HIS A 253 6.77 13.35 -1.30
C HIS A 253 7.87 14.42 -1.11
N ARG A 254 9.12 13.99 -0.89
CA ARG A 254 10.27 14.88 -0.69
C ARG A 254 11.19 14.96 -1.90
N LYS A 255 11.16 13.95 -2.77
CA LYS A 255 12.16 13.75 -3.82
C LYS A 255 11.61 13.79 -5.24
N PHE A 256 10.31 13.55 -5.43
CA PHE A 256 9.69 13.56 -6.76
C PHE A 256 8.86 14.84 -6.95
N SER A 257 8.65 15.26 -8.19
CA SER A 257 7.75 16.38 -8.53
C SER A 257 6.28 15.96 -8.41
N ALA A 258 5.34 16.91 -8.29
CA ALA A 258 3.92 16.57 -8.28
C ALA A 258 3.48 15.84 -9.57
N MET A 259 3.96 16.28 -10.75
CA MET A 259 3.66 15.61 -12.01
C MET A 259 4.13 14.15 -12.02
N ALA A 260 5.36 13.88 -11.56
CA ALA A 260 5.87 12.52 -11.47
C ALA A 260 5.02 11.67 -10.52
N ARG A 261 4.66 12.19 -9.34
CA ARG A 261 3.80 11.49 -8.37
C ARG A 261 2.41 11.18 -8.93
N VAL A 262 1.77 12.14 -9.61
CA VAL A 262 0.44 11.94 -10.22
C VAL A 262 0.49 10.87 -11.31
N ASN A 263 1.45 10.96 -12.23
CA ASN A 263 1.62 9.99 -13.31
C ASN A 263 1.95 8.59 -12.76
N GLU A 264 2.87 8.51 -11.80
CA GLU A 264 3.23 7.24 -11.16
C GLU A 264 2.02 6.56 -10.51
N ARG A 265 1.20 7.30 -9.76
CA ARG A 265 -0.02 6.75 -9.13
C ARG A 265 -1.00 6.22 -10.18
N LEU A 266 -1.24 6.97 -11.25
CA LEU A 266 -2.16 6.56 -12.32
C LEU A 266 -1.66 5.32 -13.08
N ASN A 267 -0.38 5.33 -13.44
CA ASN A 267 0.26 4.25 -14.19
C ASN A 267 0.29 2.95 -13.37
N TRP A 268 0.69 3.02 -12.10
CA TRP A 268 0.69 1.84 -11.23
C TRP A 268 -0.70 1.34 -10.89
N ARG A 269 -1.67 2.22 -10.65
CA ARG A 269 -3.06 1.79 -10.42
C ARG A 269 -3.62 1.04 -11.63
N THR A 270 -3.29 1.49 -12.84
CA THR A 270 -3.70 0.83 -14.09
C THR A 270 -2.99 -0.50 -14.27
N ALA A 271 -1.66 -0.55 -14.09
CA ALA A 271 -0.87 -1.77 -14.19
C ALA A 271 -1.31 -2.82 -13.15
N GLN A 272 -1.47 -2.42 -11.88
CA GLN A 272 -1.94 -3.27 -10.80
C GLN A 272 -3.32 -3.84 -11.10
N PHE A 273 -4.26 -2.99 -11.55
CA PHE A 273 -5.59 -3.45 -11.95
C PHE A 273 -5.53 -4.50 -13.06
N LEU A 274 -4.73 -4.30 -14.09
CA LEU A 274 -4.61 -5.27 -15.20
C LEU A 274 -3.94 -6.57 -14.75
N LEU A 275 -2.85 -6.48 -14.01
CA LEU A 275 -2.08 -7.64 -13.55
C LEU A 275 -2.89 -8.48 -12.56
N GLU A 276 -3.47 -7.88 -11.53
CA GLU A 276 -4.26 -8.61 -10.52
C GLU A 276 -5.46 -9.32 -11.15
N ASN A 277 -6.28 -8.57 -11.89
CA ASN A 277 -7.48 -9.11 -12.52
C ASN A 277 -7.15 -10.11 -13.63
N GLY A 278 -6.09 -9.86 -14.38
CA GLY A 278 -5.53 -10.81 -15.34
C GLY A 278 -5.22 -12.13 -14.68
N VAL A 279 -4.52 -12.14 -13.54
CA VAL A 279 -4.18 -13.43 -12.91
C VAL A 279 -5.38 -14.11 -12.26
N PHE A 280 -6.36 -13.38 -11.74
CA PHE A 280 -7.62 -14.00 -11.29
C PHE A 280 -8.38 -14.70 -12.42
N LEU A 281 -8.41 -14.10 -13.62
CA LEU A 281 -8.99 -14.74 -14.80
C LEU A 281 -8.21 -15.99 -15.20
N LEU A 282 -6.87 -15.89 -15.24
CA LEU A 282 -5.98 -17.01 -15.58
C LEU A 282 -6.11 -18.17 -14.60
N MET A 283 -6.23 -17.87 -13.30
CA MET A 283 -6.55 -18.85 -12.26
C MET A 283 -7.85 -19.58 -12.59
N GLY A 284 -8.92 -18.86 -12.95
CA GLY A 284 -10.19 -19.50 -13.32
C GLY A 284 -10.04 -20.46 -14.52
N LEU A 285 -9.29 -20.05 -15.55
CA LEU A 285 -9.06 -20.84 -16.77
C LEU A 285 -8.24 -22.11 -16.49
N GLU A 286 -7.28 -22.05 -15.56
CA GLU A 286 -6.40 -23.18 -15.24
C GLU A 286 -7.12 -24.33 -14.49
N LEU A 287 -8.28 -24.07 -13.87
CA LEU A 287 -9.05 -25.10 -13.16
C LEU A 287 -9.38 -26.30 -14.06
N HIS A 288 -9.79 -26.04 -15.30
CA HIS A 288 -10.24 -27.08 -16.21
C HIS A 288 -9.11 -28.11 -16.46
N LYS A 289 -7.90 -27.61 -16.72
CA LYS A 289 -6.70 -28.42 -16.92
C LYS A 289 -6.36 -29.24 -15.68
N LEU A 290 -6.39 -28.63 -14.50
CA LEU A 290 -6.07 -29.32 -13.24
C LEU A 290 -7.05 -30.46 -12.92
N VAL A 291 -8.33 -30.29 -13.28
CA VAL A 291 -9.35 -31.34 -13.11
C VAL A 291 -9.12 -32.49 -14.08
N GLU A 292 -8.79 -32.20 -15.33
CA GLU A 292 -8.51 -33.22 -16.36
C GLU A 292 -7.26 -34.05 -16.03
N ASP A 293 -6.19 -33.40 -15.57
CA ASP A 293 -4.94 -34.06 -15.15
C ASP A 293 -5.16 -35.07 -13.99
N ILE A 294 -6.23 -34.93 -13.20
CA ILE A 294 -6.54 -35.80 -12.05
C ILE A 294 -7.51 -36.92 -12.39
N GLY A 295 -8.30 -36.79 -13.47
CA GLY A 295 -9.28 -37.79 -13.90
C GLY A 295 -8.70 -39.20 -14.12
N THR A 296 -7.36 -39.33 -14.19
CA THR A 296 -6.60 -40.58 -14.40
C THR A 296 -5.92 -41.13 -13.13
N SER A 297 -6.01 -40.46 -11.98
CA SER A 297 -5.22 -40.77 -10.77
C SER A 297 -5.93 -41.67 -9.74
N HIS A 298 -5.17 -42.43 -8.94
CA HIS A 298 -5.68 -43.33 -7.88
C HIS A 298 -6.44 -42.62 -6.74
N LEU A 299 -6.12 -41.35 -6.44
CA LEU A 299 -6.91 -40.51 -5.52
C LEU A 299 -8.09 -39.91 -6.31
N GLN A 300 -9.27 -40.50 -6.12
CA GLN A 300 -10.51 -40.02 -6.74
C GLN A 300 -10.77 -38.54 -6.40
N LEU A 301 -11.30 -37.79 -7.36
CA LEU A 301 -11.61 -36.35 -7.25
C LEU A 301 -12.34 -35.97 -5.95
N ASN A 302 -13.26 -36.84 -5.49
CA ASN A 302 -14.04 -36.65 -4.27
C ASN A 302 -13.17 -36.57 -2.99
N HIS A 303 -12.12 -37.41 -2.88
CA HIS A 303 -11.24 -37.41 -1.72
C HIS A 303 -10.36 -36.17 -1.70
N THR A 304 -9.85 -35.74 -2.86
CA THR A 304 -9.08 -34.51 -3.00
C THR A 304 -9.92 -33.27 -2.66
N MET A 305 -11.17 -33.23 -3.11
CA MET A 305 -12.13 -32.17 -2.78
C MET A 305 -12.41 -32.12 -1.26
N LEU A 306 -12.69 -33.28 -0.63
CA LEU A 306 -12.94 -33.35 0.81
C LEU A 306 -11.73 -32.88 1.61
N LEU A 307 -10.53 -33.31 1.22
CA LEU A 307 -9.28 -32.90 1.86
C LEU A 307 -9.05 -31.39 1.72
N ALA A 308 -9.28 -30.83 0.53
CA ALA A 308 -9.17 -29.39 0.29
C ALA A 308 -10.16 -28.59 1.15
N LEU A 309 -11.43 -29.02 1.25
CA LEU A 309 -12.41 -28.38 2.12
C LEU A 309 -12.04 -28.51 3.61
N GLY A 310 -11.45 -29.63 4.02
CA GLY A 310 -10.89 -29.81 5.35
C GLY A 310 -9.75 -28.83 5.64
N VAL A 311 -8.84 -28.63 4.68
CA VAL A 311 -7.77 -27.63 4.76
C VAL A 311 -8.33 -26.21 4.87
N VAL A 312 -9.36 -25.86 4.09
CA VAL A 312 -10.06 -24.57 4.23
C VAL A 312 -10.62 -24.40 5.64
N ALA A 313 -11.33 -25.39 6.17
CA ALA A 313 -11.92 -25.34 7.50
C ALA A 313 -10.85 -25.14 8.58
N VAL A 314 -9.75 -25.90 8.52
CA VAL A 314 -8.62 -25.78 9.46
C VAL A 314 -8.01 -24.38 9.40
N LEU A 315 -7.78 -23.84 8.21
CA LEU A 315 -7.19 -22.51 8.04
C LEU A 315 -8.11 -21.40 8.58
N VAL A 316 -9.43 -21.50 8.35
CA VAL A 316 -10.42 -20.55 8.90
C VAL A 316 -10.45 -20.62 10.42
N VAL A 317 -10.51 -21.82 10.99
CA VAL A 317 -10.51 -22.03 12.44
C VAL A 317 -9.22 -21.51 13.07
N LEU A 318 -8.08 -21.82 12.47
CA LEU A 318 -6.78 -21.38 12.98
C LEU A 318 -6.66 -19.85 12.97
N ARG A 319 -7.08 -19.20 11.88
CA ARG A 319 -7.08 -17.74 11.78
C ARG A 319 -8.00 -17.10 12.82
N MET A 320 -9.20 -17.65 13.03
CA MET A 320 -10.14 -17.17 14.04
C MET A 320 -9.63 -17.39 15.47
N ALA A 321 -9.07 -18.56 15.75
CA ALA A 321 -8.49 -18.88 17.05
C ALA A 321 -7.30 -17.95 17.37
N PHE A 322 -6.48 -17.61 16.37
CA PHE A 322 -5.32 -16.73 16.53
C PHE A 322 -5.69 -15.27 16.83
N MET A 323 -6.91 -14.83 16.49
CA MET A 323 -7.38 -13.48 16.84
C MET A 323 -7.57 -13.27 18.34
N LEU A 324 -7.89 -14.32 19.09
CA LEU A 324 -8.09 -14.25 20.54
C LEU A 324 -6.82 -13.85 21.30
N PRO A 325 -5.67 -14.57 21.18
CA PRO A 325 -4.43 -14.16 21.84
C PRO A 325 -3.91 -12.83 21.29
N LEU A 326 -4.10 -12.54 20.00
CA LEU A 326 -3.65 -11.28 19.39
C LEU A 326 -4.36 -10.07 20.01
N THR A 327 -5.69 -10.05 20.01
CA THR A 327 -6.48 -8.95 20.60
C THR A 327 -6.17 -8.76 22.08
N TRP A 328 -6.07 -9.86 22.82
CA TRP A 328 -5.69 -9.84 24.23
C TRP A 328 -4.30 -9.24 24.47
N SER A 329 -3.32 -9.58 23.62
CA SER A 329 -1.96 -9.04 23.71
C SER A 329 -1.93 -7.52 23.44
N LEU A 330 -2.74 -7.05 22.49
CA LEU A 330 -2.87 -5.63 22.15
C LEU A 330 -3.56 -4.84 23.27
N ALA A 331 -4.64 -5.38 23.84
CA ALA A 331 -5.34 -4.76 24.96
C ALA A 331 -4.41 -4.55 26.17
N ARG A 332 -3.50 -5.51 26.43
CA ARG A 332 -2.50 -5.40 27.51
C ARG A 332 -1.35 -4.43 27.20
N ALA A 333 -1.15 -4.05 25.95
CA ALA A 333 -0.10 -3.10 25.58
C ALA A 333 -0.51 -1.64 25.85
N LEU A 334 -1.81 -1.33 25.83
CA LEU A 334 -2.34 0.04 25.95
C LEU A 334 -1.86 0.79 27.21
N PRO A 335 -1.91 0.20 28.43
CA PRO A 335 -1.45 0.88 29.65
C PRO A 335 0.05 1.21 29.64
N ARG A 336 0.85 0.51 28.82
CA ARG A 336 2.28 0.82 28.68
C ARG A 336 2.51 2.09 27.84
N TYR A 337 1.66 2.34 26.86
CA TYR A 337 1.70 3.57 26.05
C TYR A 337 1.28 4.77 26.89
N GLU A 338 0.18 4.65 27.64
CA GLU A 338 -0.29 5.69 28.57
C GLU A 338 0.80 6.10 29.59
N ARG A 339 1.49 5.12 30.21
CA ARG A 339 2.59 5.40 31.13
C ARG A 339 3.77 6.11 30.48
N ARG A 340 4.11 5.77 29.24
CA ARG A 340 5.19 6.45 28.48
C ARG A 340 4.83 7.89 28.17
N ALA A 341 3.61 8.17 27.73
CA ALA A 341 3.16 9.54 27.49
C ALA A 341 3.12 10.36 28.77
N ALA A 342 2.57 9.80 29.85
CA ALA A 342 2.56 10.46 31.15
C ALA A 342 3.99 10.81 31.61
N GLY A 343 4.96 9.92 31.38
CA GLY A 343 6.38 10.20 31.65
C GLY A 343 6.95 11.34 30.80
N LEU A 344 6.68 11.33 29.49
CA LEU A 344 7.10 12.40 28.57
C LEU A 344 6.46 13.75 28.89
N GLN A 345 5.17 13.75 29.23
CA GLN A 345 4.45 14.96 29.60
C GLN A 345 5.00 15.57 30.88
N ARG A 346 5.34 14.75 31.89
CA ARG A 346 6.06 15.20 33.09
C ARG A 346 7.40 15.84 32.75
N ILE A 347 8.22 15.18 31.94
CA ILE A 347 9.50 15.73 31.47
C ILE A 347 9.30 17.06 30.74
N MET A 348 8.21 17.22 29.99
CA MET A 348 7.93 18.44 29.23
C MET A 348 7.50 19.61 30.14
N VAL A 349 6.73 19.33 31.20
CA VAL A 349 6.41 20.30 32.25
C VAL A 349 7.69 20.69 33.01
N ASP A 350 8.48 19.71 33.43
CA ASP A 350 9.74 19.92 34.15
C ASP A 350 10.79 20.64 33.29
N ALA A 351 10.72 20.53 31.97
CA ALA A 351 11.63 21.21 31.05
C ALA A 351 11.39 22.73 30.99
N HIS A 352 10.20 23.21 31.35
CA HIS A 352 9.92 24.65 31.39
C HIS A 352 10.72 25.37 32.48
N ASP A 353 10.93 24.70 33.62
CA ASP A 353 11.58 25.26 34.80
C ASP A 353 13.07 24.89 34.92
N ASN A 354 13.63 24.17 33.93
CA ASN A 354 14.97 23.60 34.01
C ASN A 354 16.00 24.38 33.16
N PRO A 355 17.10 24.87 33.75
CA PRO A 355 18.16 25.62 33.05
C PRO A 355 18.79 24.89 31.86
N ARG A 356 18.68 23.56 31.79
CA ARG A 356 19.15 22.78 30.63
C ARG A 356 18.35 23.00 29.34
N TYR A 357 17.17 23.59 29.43
CA TYR A 357 16.27 23.88 28.31
C TYR A 357 15.98 25.38 28.16
N GLU A 358 16.85 26.21 28.76
CA GLU A 358 16.75 27.66 28.74
C GLU A 358 16.64 28.20 27.30
N VAL A 359 15.58 28.98 27.07
CA VAL A 359 15.27 29.63 25.80
C VAL A 359 16.32 30.73 25.57
N GLY A 360 17.02 30.70 24.43
CA GLY A 360 18.12 31.63 24.13
C GLY A 360 19.49 30.98 23.88
N THR A 361 19.66 29.67 24.15
CA THR A 361 20.83 28.90 23.67
C THR A 361 20.44 27.97 22.52
N HIS A 362 21.24 27.94 21.45
CA HIS A 362 20.97 27.11 20.25
C HIS A 362 20.79 25.61 20.57
N ASN A 363 21.46 25.12 21.63
CA ASN A 363 21.36 23.73 22.06
C ASN A 363 20.13 23.46 22.96
N GLY A 364 19.72 24.42 23.80
CA GLY A 364 18.52 24.33 24.63
C GLY A 364 17.25 24.29 23.78
N GLU A 365 17.16 25.18 22.79
CA GLU A 365 16.04 25.24 21.85
C GLU A 365 15.89 23.96 21.03
N ARG A 366 17.00 23.43 20.46
CA ARG A 366 16.99 22.16 19.72
C ARG A 366 16.52 20.99 20.58
N ARG A 367 16.90 20.95 21.87
CA ARG A 367 16.48 19.90 22.80
C ARG A 367 15.00 20.03 23.17
N LEU A 368 14.53 21.25 23.46
CA LEU A 368 13.14 21.52 23.77
C LEU A 368 12.23 21.19 22.57
N GLN A 369 12.67 21.54 21.36
CA GLN A 369 11.96 21.19 20.13
C GLN A 369 11.86 19.68 19.93
N ARG A 370 12.94 18.92 20.16
CA ARG A 370 12.90 17.44 20.12
C ARG A 370 11.94 16.85 21.15
N LEU A 371 11.93 17.37 22.37
CA LEU A 371 11.01 16.94 23.42
C LEU A 371 9.55 17.24 23.07
N ARG A 372 9.26 18.46 22.60
CA ARG A 372 7.92 18.85 22.13
C ARG A 372 7.43 17.94 21.01
N LEU A 373 8.27 17.67 20.00
CA LEU A 373 7.95 16.76 18.91
C LEU A 373 7.72 15.33 19.40
N ALA A 374 8.54 14.83 20.33
CA ALA A 374 8.36 13.52 20.93
C ALA A 374 7.06 13.43 21.74
N ALA A 375 6.71 14.46 22.51
CA ALA A 375 5.47 14.52 23.28
C ALA A 375 4.24 14.59 22.36
N LYS A 376 4.24 15.47 21.35
CA LYS A 376 3.16 15.54 20.34
C LYS A 376 2.94 14.20 19.65
N ARG A 377 4.02 13.54 19.19
CA ARG A 377 3.97 12.18 18.60
C ARG A 377 3.32 11.17 19.53
N THR A 378 3.73 11.18 20.80
CA THR A 378 3.25 10.17 21.77
C THR A 378 1.79 10.42 22.14
N ALA A 379 1.36 11.68 22.25
CA ALA A 379 -0.04 12.04 22.46
C ALA A 379 -0.90 11.62 21.26
N ALA A 380 -0.46 11.91 20.04
CA ALA A 380 -1.15 11.50 18.81
C ALA A 380 -1.23 9.95 18.68
N ASP A 381 -0.16 9.22 19.02
CA ASP A 381 -0.16 7.76 19.02
C ASP A 381 -1.18 7.16 20.00
N ILE A 382 -1.39 7.80 21.16
CA ILE A 382 -2.37 7.37 22.17
C ILE A 382 -3.80 7.64 21.71
N GLU A 383 -4.07 8.85 21.22
CA GLU A 383 -5.39 9.20 20.70
C GLU A 383 -5.80 8.23 19.58
N HIS A 384 -4.86 7.94 18.67
CA HIS A 384 -5.06 6.94 17.62
C HIS A 384 -5.31 5.54 18.18
N ALA A 385 -4.59 5.14 19.25
CA ALA A 385 -4.75 3.83 19.87
C ALA A 385 -6.11 3.68 20.58
N HIS A 386 -6.61 4.73 21.23
CA HIS A 386 -7.94 4.75 21.85
C HIS A 386 -9.07 4.78 20.82
N GLN A 387 -8.97 5.63 19.81
CA GLN A 387 -10.01 5.78 18.78
C GLN A 387 -10.11 4.57 17.84
N GLN A 388 -9.02 3.81 17.66
CA GLN A 388 -8.96 2.72 16.68
C GLN A 388 -8.67 1.35 17.29
N GLY A 389 -8.92 1.12 18.58
CA GLY A 389 -8.66 -0.16 19.22
C GLY A 389 -9.24 -1.34 18.42
N LEU A 390 -8.50 -2.45 18.31
CA LEU A 390 -8.95 -3.66 17.61
C LEU A 390 -10.03 -4.35 18.47
N GLY A 391 -11.24 -3.79 18.48
CA GLY A 391 -12.40 -4.37 19.16
C GLY A 391 -12.75 -5.73 18.60
N TRP A 392 -13.62 -6.47 19.29
CA TRP A 392 -14.05 -7.81 18.87
C TRP A 392 -14.60 -7.81 17.43
N SER A 393 -15.33 -6.77 17.03
CA SER A 393 -15.85 -6.59 15.67
C SER A 393 -14.73 -6.48 14.64
N GLY A 394 -13.69 -5.70 14.93
CA GLY A 394 -12.53 -5.54 14.05
C GLY A 394 -11.72 -6.83 13.94
N ALA A 395 -11.54 -7.54 15.06
CA ALA A 395 -10.84 -8.82 15.09
C ALA A 395 -11.59 -9.92 14.32
N THR A 396 -12.92 -10.00 14.43
CA THR A 396 -13.73 -10.94 13.66
C THR A 396 -13.67 -10.63 12.16
N ILE A 397 -13.75 -9.35 11.76
CA ILE A 397 -13.62 -8.94 10.35
C ILE A 397 -12.24 -9.32 9.81
N LEU A 398 -11.18 -9.01 10.56
CA LEU A 398 -9.80 -9.32 10.19
C LEU A 398 -9.53 -10.84 10.14
N GLY A 399 -10.23 -11.61 10.99
CA GLY A 399 -10.18 -13.07 11.00
C GLY A 399 -10.88 -13.67 9.79
N TRP A 400 -11.99 -13.08 9.36
CA TRP A 400 -12.79 -13.54 8.22
C TRP A 400 -12.31 -13.01 6.85
N SER A 401 -11.43 -12.01 6.83
CA SER A 401 -10.92 -11.42 5.58
C SER A 401 -9.78 -12.21 4.94
N GLY A 402 -9.49 -13.43 5.42
CA GLY A 402 -8.41 -14.29 4.95
C GLY A 402 -8.68 -14.96 3.61
N MET A 403 -8.84 -14.17 2.54
CA MET A 403 -8.93 -14.67 1.17
C MET A 403 -7.57 -15.12 0.68
N ARG A 404 -7.50 -16.23 -0.05
CA ARG A 404 -6.26 -16.68 -0.70
C ARG A 404 -6.27 -16.25 -2.15
N GLY A 405 -5.09 -15.87 -2.64
CA GLY A 405 -4.95 -15.23 -3.93
C GLY A 405 -4.04 -15.99 -4.88
N VAL A 406 -3.62 -15.23 -5.88
CA VAL A 406 -2.79 -15.64 -7.01
C VAL A 406 -1.49 -16.32 -6.61
N VAL A 407 -0.84 -15.82 -5.56
CA VAL A 407 0.47 -16.31 -5.11
C VAL A 407 0.40 -17.76 -4.68
N THR A 408 -0.69 -18.18 -4.05
CA THR A 408 -0.95 -19.58 -3.67
C THR A 408 -0.88 -20.50 -4.89
N LEU A 409 -1.47 -20.11 -6.03
CA LEU A 409 -1.45 -20.95 -7.22
C LEU A 409 -0.05 -21.06 -7.83
N ALA A 410 0.60 -19.93 -8.05
CA ALA A 410 1.94 -19.90 -8.64
C ALA A 410 2.96 -20.66 -7.78
N ALA A 411 2.88 -20.50 -6.46
CA ALA A 411 3.73 -21.19 -5.51
C ALA A 411 3.43 -22.71 -5.46
N ALA A 412 2.17 -23.13 -5.55
CA ALA A 412 1.79 -24.56 -5.60
C ALA A 412 2.49 -25.29 -6.74
N GLN A 413 2.59 -24.64 -7.89
CA GLN A 413 3.19 -25.25 -9.06
C GLN A 413 4.72 -25.38 -8.99
N SER A 414 5.39 -24.66 -8.09
CA SER A 414 6.84 -24.84 -7.85
C SER A 414 7.18 -26.10 -7.04
N ILE A 415 6.17 -26.85 -6.55
CA ILE A 415 6.40 -28.14 -5.93
C ILE A 415 7.03 -29.10 -6.97
N PRO A 416 8.16 -29.77 -6.65
CA PRO A 416 8.85 -30.64 -7.60
C PRO A 416 7.99 -31.79 -8.11
N THR A 417 8.19 -32.20 -9.37
CA THR A 417 7.49 -33.34 -10.00
C THR A 417 7.82 -34.69 -9.36
N THR A 418 8.90 -34.78 -8.60
CA THR A 418 9.30 -35.96 -7.83
C THR A 418 8.44 -36.19 -6.58
N VAL A 419 7.67 -35.18 -6.16
CA VAL A 419 6.79 -35.29 -4.98
C VAL A 419 5.59 -36.18 -5.31
N PRO A 420 5.31 -37.22 -4.50
CA PRO A 420 4.11 -38.04 -4.65
C PRO A 420 2.84 -37.19 -4.62
N TYR A 421 1.89 -37.50 -5.50
CA TYR A 421 0.58 -36.83 -5.57
C TYR A 421 0.66 -35.31 -5.83
N ARG A 422 1.70 -34.84 -6.54
CA ARG A 422 1.85 -33.41 -6.89
C ARG A 422 0.58 -32.81 -7.50
N SER A 423 -0.03 -33.47 -8.48
CA SER A 423 -1.24 -32.94 -9.15
C SER A 423 -2.38 -32.72 -8.15
N GLN A 424 -2.57 -33.62 -7.19
CA GLN A 424 -3.54 -33.48 -6.11
C GLN A 424 -3.18 -32.34 -5.16
N LEU A 425 -1.90 -32.17 -4.81
CA LEU A 425 -1.46 -31.05 -3.97
C LEU A 425 -1.74 -29.69 -4.64
N VAL A 426 -1.47 -29.59 -5.95
CA VAL A 426 -1.77 -28.39 -6.74
C VAL A 426 -3.28 -28.14 -6.80
N LEU A 427 -4.10 -29.17 -7.03
CA LEU A 427 -5.56 -29.03 -7.01
C LEU A 427 -6.07 -28.64 -5.63
N ILE A 428 -5.50 -29.15 -4.53
CA ILE A 428 -5.86 -28.73 -3.18
C ILE A 428 -5.59 -27.25 -2.99
N ALA A 429 -4.38 -26.77 -3.35
CA ALA A 429 -4.06 -25.35 -3.28
C ALA A 429 -5.04 -24.50 -4.10
N PHE A 430 -5.40 -24.97 -5.30
CA PHE A 430 -6.36 -24.31 -6.16
C PHE A 430 -7.76 -24.22 -5.54
N ILE A 431 -8.31 -25.35 -5.08
CA ILE A 431 -9.63 -25.40 -4.45
C ILE A 431 -9.65 -24.52 -3.20
N VAL A 432 -8.58 -24.57 -2.40
CA VAL A 432 -8.43 -23.73 -1.20
C VAL A 432 -8.41 -22.24 -1.58
N ALA A 433 -7.70 -21.86 -2.65
CA ALA A 433 -7.69 -20.49 -3.16
C ALA A 433 -9.08 -20.03 -3.61
N VAL A 434 -9.71 -20.76 -4.53
CA VAL A 434 -11.02 -20.39 -5.09
C VAL A 434 -12.13 -20.45 -4.06
N ALA A 435 -12.21 -21.49 -3.24
CA ALA A 435 -13.25 -21.62 -2.23
C ALA A 435 -13.16 -20.49 -1.21
N THR A 436 -11.96 -20.15 -0.73
CA THR A 436 -11.81 -19.07 0.25
C THR A 436 -12.04 -17.70 -0.36
N LEU A 437 -11.62 -17.47 -1.61
CA LEU A 437 -11.92 -16.24 -2.34
C LEU A 437 -13.43 -16.05 -2.50
N LEU A 438 -14.16 -17.07 -3.00
CA LEU A 438 -15.60 -17.00 -3.22
C LEU A 438 -16.40 -16.89 -1.91
N VAL A 439 -16.12 -17.77 -0.94
CA VAL A 439 -16.85 -17.78 0.33
C VAL A 439 -16.62 -16.49 1.11
N HIS A 440 -15.37 -16.10 1.35
CA HIS A 440 -15.10 -14.88 2.12
C HIS A 440 -15.44 -13.63 1.32
N GLY A 441 -15.16 -13.58 0.01
CA GLY A 441 -15.45 -12.42 -0.83
C GLY A 441 -16.94 -12.09 -0.91
N LEU A 442 -17.82 -13.09 -0.96
CA LEU A 442 -19.27 -12.88 -0.99
C LEU A 442 -19.86 -12.59 0.40
N THR A 443 -19.26 -13.12 1.47
CA THR A 443 -19.80 -12.99 2.84
C THR A 443 -19.24 -11.81 3.64
N LEU A 444 -18.02 -11.35 3.33
CA LEU A 444 -17.35 -10.24 4.00
C LEU A 444 -18.16 -8.93 3.98
N PRO A 445 -18.79 -8.49 2.86
CA PRO A 445 -19.64 -7.29 2.85
C PRO A 445 -20.76 -7.35 3.89
N SER A 446 -21.46 -8.48 3.96
CA SER A 446 -22.57 -8.72 4.88
C SER A 446 -22.09 -8.74 6.32
N LEU A 447 -20.92 -9.35 6.57
CA LEU A 447 -20.30 -9.39 7.90
C LEU A 447 -19.93 -7.97 8.38
N ILE A 448 -19.30 -7.16 7.54
CA ILE A 448 -18.93 -5.77 7.88
C ILE A 448 -20.18 -4.94 8.19
N ARG A 449 -21.23 -5.03 7.37
CA ARG A 449 -22.50 -4.30 7.59
C ARG A 449 -23.18 -4.70 8.90
N LYS A 450 -23.08 -5.98 9.29
CA LYS A 450 -23.68 -6.50 10.52
C LYS A 450 -22.89 -6.11 11.76
N LEU A 451 -21.57 -6.20 11.70
CA LEU A 451 -20.69 -5.94 12.85
C LEU A 451 -20.42 -4.44 13.09
N ARG A 452 -20.61 -3.58 12.07
CA ARG A 452 -20.41 -2.12 12.13
C ARG A 452 -19.17 -1.76 12.96
N PRO A 453 -17.96 -2.09 12.47
CA PRO A 453 -16.75 -1.94 13.26
C PRO A 453 -16.58 -0.49 13.72
N GLN A 454 -16.17 -0.32 14.98
CA GLN A 454 -15.84 0.98 15.54
C GLN A 454 -14.64 1.57 14.78
N GLY A 455 -14.77 2.83 14.39
CA GLY A 455 -13.77 3.61 13.67
C GLY A 455 -14.30 5.03 13.47
N PRO A 456 -13.43 5.99 13.11
CA PRO A 456 -13.84 7.38 12.90
C PRO A 456 -14.94 7.43 11.84
N SER A 457 -16.05 8.05 12.20
CA SER A 457 -17.19 8.20 11.31
C SER A 457 -16.82 9.04 10.09
N ALA A 458 -17.64 8.97 9.03
CA ALA A 458 -17.41 9.80 7.85
C ALA A 458 -17.47 11.31 8.18
N SER A 459 -18.19 11.72 9.24
CA SER A 459 -18.15 13.09 9.75
C SER A 459 -16.82 13.40 10.44
N ASP A 460 -16.32 12.51 11.31
CA ASP A 460 -15.07 12.73 12.04
C ASP A 460 -13.89 12.87 11.07
N GLN A 461 -13.85 12.05 10.01
CA GLN A 461 -12.82 12.15 8.97
C GLN A 461 -12.90 13.46 8.18
N ARG A 462 -14.11 13.99 7.96
CA ARG A 462 -14.30 15.27 7.26
C ARG A 462 -13.91 16.44 8.16
N GLU A 463 -14.24 16.39 9.44
CA GLU A 463 -13.86 17.38 10.42
C GLU A 463 -12.34 17.42 10.60
N GLU A 464 -11.70 16.26 10.71
CA GLU A 464 -10.23 16.14 10.76
C GLU A 464 -9.57 16.70 9.49
N LEU A 465 -10.10 16.38 8.31
CA LEU A 465 -9.60 16.92 7.05
C LEU A 465 -9.79 18.45 6.94
N SER A 466 -10.91 18.97 7.44
CA SER A 466 -11.17 20.41 7.47
C SER A 466 -10.17 21.13 8.37
N ALA A 467 -9.92 20.60 9.56
CA ALA A 467 -8.93 21.16 10.48
C ALA A 467 -7.53 21.18 9.84
N LEU A 468 -7.14 20.09 9.17
CA LEU A 468 -5.88 20.06 8.42
C LEU A 468 -5.84 21.10 7.29
N TYR A 469 -6.94 21.30 6.57
CA TYR A 469 -6.99 22.32 5.51
C TYR A 469 -6.86 23.72 6.07
N ASP A 470 -7.54 24.03 7.17
CA ASP A 470 -7.44 25.33 7.83
C ASP A 470 -6.01 25.63 8.27
N ASP A 471 -5.33 24.67 8.92
CA ASP A 471 -3.92 24.77 9.30
C ASP A 471 -3.01 25.05 8.09
N LEU A 472 -3.19 24.30 6.98
CA LEU A 472 -2.39 24.48 5.77
C LEU A 472 -2.67 25.81 5.07
N ILE A 473 -3.92 26.27 5.03
CA ILE A 473 -4.28 27.57 4.46
C ILE A 473 -3.65 28.69 5.29
N GLU A 474 -3.74 28.62 6.61
CA GLU A 474 -3.14 29.62 7.51
C GLU A 474 -1.62 29.72 7.31
N ILE A 475 -0.93 28.58 7.24
CA ILE A 475 0.52 28.54 6.98
C ILE A 475 0.86 29.12 5.61
N GLY A 476 0.09 28.81 4.58
CA GLY A 476 0.28 29.35 3.23
C GLY A 476 0.11 30.87 3.18
N ILE A 477 -0.94 31.41 3.83
CA ILE A 477 -1.18 32.86 3.92
C ILE A 477 -0.06 33.54 4.72
N THR A 478 0.33 32.96 5.85
CA THR A 478 1.41 33.49 6.69
C THR A 478 2.73 33.57 5.92
N ALA A 479 3.03 32.59 5.06
CA ALA A 479 4.22 32.64 4.21
C ALA A 479 4.16 33.79 3.19
N VAL A 480 3.00 34.02 2.57
CA VAL A 480 2.77 35.16 1.66
C VAL A 480 2.96 36.49 2.40
N ASP A 481 2.34 36.63 3.57
CA ASP A 481 2.41 37.87 4.36
C ASP A 481 3.83 38.14 4.86
N ALA A 482 4.56 37.11 5.29
CA ALA A 482 5.97 37.24 5.69
C ALA A 482 6.87 37.72 4.54
N GLU A 483 6.64 37.24 3.31
CA GLU A 483 7.40 37.69 2.14
C GLU A 483 7.07 39.13 1.74
N LEU A 484 5.79 39.51 1.79
CA LEU A 484 5.36 40.89 1.56
C LEU A 484 5.99 41.85 2.58
N THR A 485 6.09 41.43 3.84
CA THR A 485 6.67 42.25 4.92
C THR A 485 8.17 42.47 4.71
N LYS A 486 8.92 41.43 4.33
CA LYS A 486 10.35 41.55 3.99
C LYS A 486 10.59 42.52 2.84
N HIS A 487 9.71 42.49 1.83
CA HIS A 487 9.81 43.41 0.70
C HIS A 487 9.65 44.87 1.16
N HIS A 488 8.68 45.18 2.04
CA HIS A 488 8.53 46.52 2.60
C HIS A 488 9.74 46.98 3.46
N GLU A 489 10.34 46.08 4.24
CA GLU A 489 11.52 46.42 5.06
C GLU A 489 12.79 46.69 4.23
N HIS A 490 12.99 45.94 3.13
CA HIS A 490 14.11 46.15 2.21
C HIS A 490 13.94 47.46 1.40
N GLU A 491 12.70 47.83 1.06
CA GLU A 491 12.36 49.08 0.38
C GLU A 491 12.70 50.31 1.24
N HIS A 492 12.46 50.24 2.55
CA HIS A 492 12.84 51.30 3.49
C HIS A 492 14.37 51.47 3.68
N LYS A 493 15.18 50.46 3.33
CA LYS A 493 16.65 50.51 3.46
C LYS A 493 17.38 50.92 2.17
N HIS A 494 16.75 50.84 1.00
CA HIS A 494 17.37 51.14 -0.30
C HIS A 494 16.56 52.17 -1.10
N LEU A 495 16.59 53.43 -0.66
CA LEU A 495 16.15 54.57 -1.47
C LEU A 495 17.27 55.17 -2.35
N GLU A 496 18.44 54.52 -2.41
CA GLU A 496 19.53 54.88 -3.32
C GLU A 496 20.04 53.62 -4.06
N GLY A 497 19.54 53.36 -5.27
CA GLY A 497 20.15 52.38 -6.17
C GLY A 497 19.18 51.46 -6.90
N ASN A 498 18.87 51.85 -8.15
CA ASN A 498 18.40 51.05 -9.28
C ASN A 498 18.16 49.54 -9.00
N THR A 499 17.00 49.20 -8.43
CA THR A 499 16.49 47.83 -8.42
C THR A 499 15.22 47.80 -9.23
N ASN A 500 15.24 47.08 -10.34
CA ASN A 500 14.17 46.96 -11.34
C ASN A 500 13.00 46.07 -10.83
N GLN A 501 12.67 46.16 -9.54
CA GLN A 501 11.71 45.31 -8.86
C GLN A 501 10.51 46.16 -8.45
N TYR A 502 9.46 46.15 -9.27
CA TYR A 502 8.23 46.88 -8.99
C TYR A 502 7.57 46.35 -7.70
N PRO A 503 7.01 47.23 -6.86
CA PRO A 503 6.31 46.85 -5.65
C PRO A 503 5.12 45.94 -5.97
N VAL A 504 4.92 44.90 -5.16
CA VAL A 504 3.78 43.99 -5.32
C VAL A 504 2.50 44.76 -5.05
N SER A 505 1.60 44.83 -6.03
CA SER A 505 0.33 45.54 -5.86
C SER A 505 -0.56 44.86 -4.80
N ALA A 506 -1.32 45.65 -4.05
CA ALA A 506 -2.26 45.13 -3.05
C ALA A 506 -3.28 44.15 -3.67
N ALA A 507 -3.65 44.36 -4.93
CA ALA A 507 -4.51 43.47 -5.69
C ALA A 507 -3.86 42.10 -5.95
N VAL A 508 -2.56 42.05 -6.27
CA VAL A 508 -1.80 40.80 -6.45
C VAL A 508 -1.65 40.06 -5.13
N ALA A 509 -1.38 40.78 -4.02
CA ALA A 509 -1.30 40.18 -2.69
C ALA A 509 -2.64 39.52 -2.29
N GLU A 510 -3.78 40.21 -2.45
CA GLU A 510 -5.07 39.63 -2.10
C GLU A 510 -5.47 38.49 -3.05
N ARG A 511 -5.11 38.59 -4.34
CA ARG A 511 -5.28 37.49 -5.30
C ARG A 511 -4.46 36.27 -4.89
N ALA A 512 -3.23 36.44 -4.42
CA ALA A 512 -2.41 35.34 -3.91
C ALA A 512 -3.04 34.68 -2.68
N ARG A 513 -3.52 35.45 -1.69
CA ARG A 513 -4.25 34.92 -0.52
C ARG A 513 -5.50 34.14 -0.93
N SER A 514 -6.29 34.68 -1.85
CA SER A 514 -7.46 34.00 -2.40
C SER A 514 -7.10 32.71 -3.16
N GLY A 515 -5.99 32.73 -3.90
CA GLY A 515 -5.39 31.56 -4.54
C GLY A 515 -5.03 30.47 -3.53
N VAL A 516 -4.43 30.84 -2.40
CA VAL A 516 -4.09 29.90 -1.31
C VAL A 516 -5.35 29.32 -0.66
N ARG A 517 -6.38 30.12 -0.38
CA ARG A 517 -7.66 29.61 0.17
C ARG A 517 -8.35 28.64 -0.79
N SER A 518 -8.27 28.92 -2.09
CA SER A 518 -8.87 28.08 -3.13
C SER A 518 -8.02 26.88 -3.54
N SER A 519 -6.74 26.81 -3.16
CA SER A 519 -5.85 25.69 -3.49
C SER A 519 -6.32 24.38 -2.87
N LEU A 520 -6.95 24.45 -1.69
CA LEU A 520 -7.47 23.34 -0.90
C LEU A 520 -9.02 23.26 -0.90
N ALA A 521 -9.71 24.11 -1.66
CA ALA A 521 -11.15 24.05 -1.80
C ALA A 521 -11.58 22.76 -2.55
N PRO A 522 -12.72 22.14 -2.18
CA PRO A 522 -13.24 20.98 -2.90
C PRO A 522 -13.35 21.28 -4.40
N LEU A 523 -12.89 20.34 -5.25
CA LEU A 523 -12.84 20.46 -6.72
C LEU A 523 -14.18 20.88 -7.37
N THR A 524 -15.30 20.77 -6.65
CA THR A 524 -16.62 21.23 -7.07
C THR A 524 -16.76 22.77 -7.13
N TYR A 525 -15.88 23.53 -6.46
CA TYR A 525 -16.01 24.98 -6.31
C TYR A 525 -15.18 25.81 -7.31
N THR A 526 -14.24 25.20 -8.03
CA THR A 526 -13.23 25.93 -8.84
C THR A 526 -13.68 26.35 -10.24
N GLN A 527 -14.98 26.45 -10.50
CA GLN A 527 -15.51 26.98 -11.77
C GLN A 527 -15.82 28.50 -11.70
N SER A 528 -15.89 29.06 -10.49
CA SER A 528 -16.18 30.49 -10.26
C SER A 528 -14.98 31.42 -10.41
N LEU A 529 -13.75 30.92 -10.28
CA LEU A 529 -12.52 31.74 -10.35
C LEU A 529 -12.06 32.07 -11.78
N LEU A 530 -12.65 31.42 -12.79
CA LEU A 530 -12.49 31.81 -14.21
C LEU A 530 -13.60 32.76 -14.68
N ALA A 531 -14.66 32.98 -13.88
CA ALA A 531 -15.79 33.81 -14.24
C ALA A 531 -15.56 35.31 -13.96
N ASP A 532 -14.53 35.67 -13.18
CA ASP A 532 -14.24 37.06 -12.82
C ASP A 532 -13.31 37.77 -13.85
N HIS A 533 -13.13 37.17 -15.03
CA HIS A 533 -12.33 37.76 -16.12
C HIS A 533 -13.09 38.84 -16.92
N ASN A 534 -14.28 39.25 -16.50
CA ASN A 534 -15.16 40.11 -17.31
C ASN A 534 -15.52 41.48 -16.68
N SER A 535 -14.83 41.93 -15.63
CA SER A 535 -15.14 43.24 -15.01
C SER A 535 -13.96 44.21 -15.07
N ARG A 536 -14.07 45.21 -15.97
CA ARG A 536 -13.29 46.48 -16.08
C ARG A 536 -11.88 46.29 -16.68
N GLY A 537 -11.53 46.93 -17.80
CA GLY A 537 -11.74 48.34 -18.15
C GLY A 537 -10.39 49.05 -17.90
N GLU A 538 -9.71 49.41 -18.99
CA GLU A 538 -8.32 49.92 -19.11
C GLU A 538 -7.20 48.86 -19.10
N GLN A 539 -6.57 48.68 -20.27
CA GLN A 539 -5.35 47.88 -20.46
C GLN A 539 -4.15 48.67 -19.94
N PRO A 540 -3.44 48.23 -18.88
CA PRO A 540 -2.09 48.73 -18.62
C PRO A 540 -1.16 48.17 -19.69
N ALA A 541 -0.11 48.93 -20.03
CA ALA A 541 0.94 48.50 -20.94
C ALA A 541 1.45 47.08 -20.58
N LEU A 542 1.72 46.27 -21.61
CA LEU A 542 2.02 44.83 -21.55
C LEU A 542 3.09 44.43 -20.49
N THR A 543 3.94 45.35 -20.03
CA THR A 543 5.00 45.11 -19.04
C THR A 543 4.54 45.04 -17.57
N ALA A 544 3.51 45.80 -17.17
CA ALA A 544 3.03 45.80 -15.78
C ALA A 544 2.19 44.55 -15.46
N ALA A 545 1.38 44.10 -16.42
CA ALA A 545 0.56 42.89 -16.31
C ALA A 545 1.42 41.61 -16.25
N GLU A 546 2.52 41.56 -17.01
CA GLU A 546 3.50 40.47 -16.94
C GLU A 546 4.18 40.43 -15.56
N THR A 547 4.55 41.59 -15.02
CA THR A 547 5.18 41.70 -13.70
C THR A 547 4.23 41.26 -12.57
N ASP A 548 2.95 41.67 -12.63
CA ASP A 548 1.92 41.23 -11.68
C ASP A 548 1.67 39.72 -11.75
N THR A 549 1.73 39.14 -12.95
CA THR A 549 1.57 37.68 -13.14
C THR A 549 2.76 36.92 -12.56
N LEU A 550 3.99 37.40 -12.78
CA LEU A 550 5.19 36.82 -12.19
C LEU A 550 5.20 36.91 -10.66
N ASN A 551 4.81 38.07 -10.11
CA ASN A 551 4.69 38.29 -8.67
C ASN A 551 3.62 37.38 -8.05
N TYR A 552 2.47 37.24 -8.70
CA TYR A 552 1.43 36.29 -8.29
C TYR A 552 1.95 34.85 -8.26
N MET A 553 2.58 34.40 -9.36
CA MET A 553 3.12 33.04 -9.45
C MET A 553 4.18 32.76 -8.39
N ARG A 554 5.06 33.74 -8.11
CA ARG A 554 6.07 33.63 -7.05
C ARG A 554 5.44 33.48 -5.67
N LEU A 555 4.46 34.31 -5.33
CA LEU A 555 3.78 34.25 -4.01
C LEU A 555 3.01 32.93 -3.84
N VAL A 556 2.35 32.46 -4.89
CA VAL A 556 1.62 31.19 -4.87
C VAL A 556 2.57 29.99 -4.76
N GLN A 557 3.71 30.01 -5.45
CA GLN A 557 4.74 28.98 -5.30
C GLN A 557 5.30 28.95 -3.88
N LEU A 558 5.60 30.12 -3.30
CA LEU A 558 6.05 30.21 -1.91
C LEU A 558 5.04 29.64 -0.92
N ALA A 559 3.75 29.99 -1.08
CA ALA A 559 2.69 29.47 -0.24
C ALA A 559 2.56 27.95 -0.37
N LEU A 560 2.65 27.43 -1.60
CA LEU A 560 2.62 25.99 -1.87
C LEU A 560 3.80 25.27 -1.22
N GLU A 561 5.01 25.82 -1.30
CA GLU A 561 6.20 25.26 -0.63
C GLU A 561 6.02 25.22 0.89
N ALA A 562 5.47 26.28 1.49
CA ALA A 562 5.16 26.34 2.91
C ALA A 562 4.11 25.28 3.32
N GLN A 563 3.03 25.14 2.54
CA GLN A 563 2.00 24.11 2.74
C GLN A 563 2.59 22.69 2.66
N ARG A 564 3.51 22.44 1.71
CA ARG A 564 4.20 21.15 1.59
C ARG A 564 5.10 20.86 2.78
N ALA A 565 5.86 21.86 3.23
CA ALA A 565 6.73 21.72 4.39
C ALA A 565 5.90 21.38 5.64
N ALA A 566 4.78 22.07 5.86
CA ALA A 566 3.85 21.80 6.93
C ALA A 566 3.25 20.39 6.84
N LEU A 567 2.79 19.97 5.67
CA LEU A 567 2.24 18.62 5.47
C LEU A 567 3.27 17.52 5.77
N LEU A 568 4.54 17.74 5.44
CA LEU A 568 5.62 16.82 5.77
C LEU A 568 5.94 16.78 7.27
N GLU A 569 5.82 17.91 7.96
CA GLU A 569 5.95 18.00 9.41
C GLU A 569 4.79 17.28 10.10
N GLU A 570 3.56 17.54 9.69
CA GLU A 570 2.36 16.87 10.22
C GLU A 570 2.40 15.37 10.02
N ARG A 571 2.87 14.90 8.85
CA ARG A 571 3.15 13.48 8.63
C ARG A 571 4.21 12.95 9.60
N ALA A 572 5.26 13.71 9.88
CA ALA A 572 6.30 13.28 10.82
C ALA A 572 5.81 13.28 12.27
N ILE A 573 4.82 14.11 12.63
CA ILE A 573 4.20 14.16 13.95
C ILE A 573 3.14 13.04 14.09
N GLY A 574 2.40 12.76 13.02
CA GLY A 574 1.31 11.78 13.02
C GLY A 574 0.07 12.26 13.78
N GLN A 575 -0.13 13.58 13.89
CA GLN A 575 -1.28 14.23 14.52
C GLN A 575 -2.56 13.94 13.72
N TYR A 576 -2.51 14.13 12.41
CA TYR A 576 -3.58 13.80 11.48
C TYR A 576 -3.45 12.37 10.96
N SER A 577 -4.59 11.75 10.63
CA SER A 577 -4.66 10.45 10.01
C SER A 577 -3.97 10.45 8.64
N SER A 578 -3.37 9.32 8.26
CA SER A 578 -2.74 9.19 6.94
C SER A 578 -3.74 9.38 5.80
N GLY A 579 -5.03 9.10 6.03
CA GLY A 579 -6.10 9.40 5.09
C GLY A 579 -6.23 10.89 4.83
N ALA A 580 -6.38 11.70 5.88
CA ALA A 580 -6.47 13.16 5.74
C ALA A 580 -5.21 13.75 5.08
N LEU A 581 -4.03 13.32 5.53
CA LEU A 581 -2.75 13.75 4.95
C LEU A 581 -2.59 13.36 3.47
N HIS A 582 -3.09 12.19 3.07
CA HIS A 582 -3.04 11.73 1.69
C HIS A 582 -3.94 12.58 0.78
N VAL A 583 -5.18 12.83 1.22
CA VAL A 583 -6.13 13.66 0.49
C VAL A 583 -5.60 15.09 0.34
N ALA A 584 -5.05 15.68 1.41
CA ALA A 584 -4.40 17.00 1.34
C ALA A 584 -3.21 17.01 0.37
N ALA A 585 -2.35 15.99 0.40
CA ALA A 585 -1.22 15.88 -0.53
C ALA A 585 -1.67 15.82 -1.99
N GLU A 586 -2.74 15.09 -2.28
CA GLU A 586 -3.28 14.92 -3.63
C GLU A 586 -3.88 16.22 -4.17
N VAL A 587 -4.63 16.95 -3.34
CA VAL A 587 -5.17 18.26 -3.73
C VAL A 587 -4.04 19.26 -4.03
N LEU A 588 -3.00 19.30 -3.20
CA LEU A 588 -1.80 20.12 -3.47
C LEU A 588 -1.04 19.67 -4.71
N ASP A 589 -0.94 18.35 -4.99
CA ASP A 589 -0.34 17.82 -6.23
C ASP A 589 -1.10 18.37 -7.45
N HIS A 590 -2.43 18.30 -7.44
CA HIS A 590 -3.24 18.82 -8.54
C HIS A 590 -3.17 20.34 -8.68
N TYR A 591 -3.05 21.07 -7.57
CA TYR A 591 -2.84 22.51 -7.60
C TYR A 591 -1.48 22.87 -8.23
N GLU A 592 -0.40 22.19 -7.83
CA GLU A 592 0.96 22.36 -8.38
C GLU A 592 1.01 22.08 -9.88
N VAL A 593 0.39 20.98 -10.33
CA VAL A 593 0.30 20.62 -11.75
C VAL A 593 -0.44 21.69 -12.57
N ARG A 594 -1.45 22.35 -11.99
CA ARG A 594 -2.19 23.45 -12.64
C ARG A 594 -1.35 24.73 -12.75
N LEU A 595 -0.43 24.95 -11.82
CA LEU A 595 0.46 26.12 -11.79
C LEU A 595 1.70 25.97 -12.68
N ALA A 596 2.09 24.74 -13.02
CA ALA A 596 3.22 24.50 -13.90
C ALA A 596 2.97 25.19 -15.27
N PRO A 597 3.94 25.96 -15.80
CA PRO A 597 3.79 26.65 -17.07
C PRO A 597 3.46 25.63 -18.17
N ARG A 598 2.37 25.87 -18.90
CA ARG A 598 2.00 25.08 -20.09
C ARG A 598 2.98 25.40 -21.23
N GLY A 599 4.19 24.85 -21.20
CA GLY A 599 5.14 25.04 -22.29
C GLY A 599 6.57 24.62 -21.94
N GLY A 600 7.00 23.50 -22.52
CA GLY A 600 8.36 22.98 -22.46
C GLY A 600 8.42 21.50 -22.85
N VAL A 601 7.81 21.15 -23.99
CA VAL A 601 8.06 19.90 -24.71
C VAL A 601 9.35 20.06 -25.50
#